data_AF-A0A2T2U8Q9-F1
#
_entry.id   AF-A0A2T2U8Q9-F1
#
_cell.length_a   1.000
_cell.length_b   1.000
_cell.length_c   1.000
_cell.angle_alpha   90.00
_cell.angle_beta   90.00
_cell.angle_gamma   90.00
#
_symmetry.space_group_name_H-M   'P 1'
#
loop_
_entity.id
_entity.type
_entity.pdbx_description
1 polymer ?
#
loop_
_entity_poly.entity_id
_entity_poly.type
_entity_poly.pdbx_seq_one_letter_code
_entity_poly.pdbx_strand_id
1 'polypeptide(L)'
;MTAMGNLGKTYGKFGTVIEPAGASASNLELSGHAEERMRQRGISKGTIRRAVENPTVVVRQRNKRVYLTERLGVVVDPESGPRVVTVFDEFTDVVQQILREAQP
;
A
#
# COMPACT_ATOMS: atom_id res chain seq x y z
N MET A 1 18.83 -3.29 8.62
CA MET A 1 17.36 -3.42 8.63
C MET A 1 16.82 -2.34 9.54
N THR A 2 16.20 -1.30 9.00
CA THR A 2 15.58 -0.24 9.80
C THR A 2 14.32 -0.84 10.40
N ALA A 3 14.25 -0.94 11.73
CA ALA A 3 13.04 -1.38 12.40
C ALA A 3 11.93 -0.34 12.14
N MET A 4 10.78 -0.76 11.60
CA MET A 4 9.62 0.13 11.47
C MET A 4 9.08 0.43 12.87
N GLY A 5 9.07 1.72 13.24
CA GLY A 5 8.74 2.15 14.61
C GLY A 5 7.34 1.74 15.10
N ASN A 6 6.42 1.48 14.18
CA ASN A 6 5.03 1.13 14.46
C ASN A 6 4.63 -0.29 14.05
N LEU A 7 5.59 -1.20 13.86
CA LEU A 7 5.30 -2.59 13.52
C LEU A 7 4.35 -3.23 14.55
N GLY A 8 3.26 -3.87 14.08
CA GLY A 8 2.24 -4.49 14.93
C GLY A 8 1.18 -3.53 15.49
N LYS A 9 1.35 -2.21 15.32
CA LYS A 9 0.35 -1.22 15.78
C LYS A 9 -0.90 -1.24 14.90
N THR A 10 -2.07 -1.08 15.53
CA THR A 10 -3.39 -1.10 14.87
C THR A 10 -4.05 0.28 14.86
N TYR A 11 -4.57 0.69 13.70
CA TYR A 11 -5.17 2.00 13.42
C TYR A 11 -6.67 1.87 13.12
N GLY A 12 -7.40 1.26 14.04
CA GLY A 12 -8.85 1.06 13.93
C GLY A 12 -9.27 0.38 12.62
N LYS A 13 -10.16 1.02 11.85
CA LYS A 13 -10.67 0.50 10.57
C LYS A 13 -9.61 0.44 9.45
N PHE A 14 -8.49 1.15 9.63
CA PHE A 14 -7.43 1.16 8.62
C PHE A 14 -6.65 -0.15 8.61
N GLY A 15 -6.46 -0.77 9.78
CA GLY A 15 -5.82 -2.08 9.92
C GLY A 15 -4.58 -2.07 10.79
N THR A 16 -3.78 -3.12 10.68
CA THR A 16 -2.58 -3.35 11.49
C THR A 16 -1.33 -3.28 10.62
N VAL A 17 -0.30 -2.58 11.08
CA VAL A 17 1.00 -2.55 10.40
C VAL A 17 1.64 -3.93 10.49
N ILE A 18 2.06 -4.46 9.35
CA ILE A 18 2.70 -5.77 9.22
C ILE A 18 4.05 -5.62 8.53
N GLU A 19 4.89 -6.65 8.68
CA GLU A 19 6.14 -6.71 7.94
C GLU A 19 5.85 -6.75 6.43
N PRO A 20 6.64 -6.05 5.61
CA PRO A 20 6.57 -6.18 4.17
C PRO A 20 6.98 -7.61 3.80
N ALA A 21 6.00 -8.50 3.62
CA ALA A 21 6.24 -9.77 2.97
C ALA A 21 6.69 -9.44 1.55
N GLY A 22 7.92 -9.81 1.17
CA GLY A 22 8.53 -9.51 -0.12
C GLY A 22 7.62 -9.88 -1.29
N ALA A 23 6.78 -8.94 -1.71
CA ALA A 23 5.76 -9.16 -2.70
C ALA A 23 6.41 -8.93 -4.06
N SER A 24 6.54 -10.00 -4.85
CA SER A 24 6.98 -9.83 -6.23
C SER A 24 5.88 -9.14 -7.03
N ALA A 25 6.11 -7.88 -7.38
CA ALA A 25 5.17 -7.07 -8.15
C ALA A 25 5.10 -7.45 -9.64
N SER A 26 5.79 -8.53 -10.03
CA SER A 26 5.95 -8.97 -11.41
C SER A 26 4.63 -9.40 -12.09
N ASN A 27 3.64 -9.81 -11.30
CA ASN A 27 2.31 -10.23 -11.78
C ASN A 27 1.18 -9.37 -11.18
N LEU A 28 1.40 -8.06 -10.96
CA LEU A 28 0.34 -7.17 -10.47
C LEU A 28 -0.71 -6.94 -11.56
N GLU A 29 -1.90 -7.52 -11.38
CA GLU A 29 -3.06 -7.25 -12.21
C GLU A 29 -3.83 -6.03 -11.68
N LEU A 30 -4.22 -5.11 -12.54
CA LEU A 30 -5.05 -3.97 -12.16
C LEU A 30 -6.51 -4.32 -12.34
N SER A 31 -7.35 -4.06 -11.33
CA SER A 31 -8.79 -4.03 -11.53
C SER A 31 -9.20 -2.84 -12.41
N GLY A 32 -10.35 -2.91 -13.10
CA GLY A 32 -10.83 -1.77 -13.91
C GLY A 32 -10.99 -0.47 -13.10
N HIS A 33 -11.37 -0.58 -11.81
CA HIS A 33 -11.41 0.56 -10.90
C HIS A 33 -10.01 1.14 -10.63
N ALA A 34 -9.01 0.28 -10.41
CA ALA A 34 -7.63 0.72 -10.23
C ALA A 34 -7.06 1.37 -11.51
N GLU A 35 -7.37 0.84 -12.69
CA GLU A 35 -6.96 1.41 -13.97
C GLU A 35 -7.54 2.80 -14.21
N GLU A 36 -8.82 3.00 -13.87
CA GLU A 36 -9.47 4.30 -13.94
C GLU A 36 -8.82 5.32 -12.99
N ARG A 37 -8.63 4.94 -11.72
CA ARG A 37 -7.95 5.81 -10.73
C ARG A 37 -6.54 6.16 -11.13
N MET A 38 -5.80 5.19 -11.65
CA MET A 38 -4.45 5.37 -12.19
C MET A 38 -4.45 6.42 -13.31
N ARG A 39 -5.38 6.32 -14.28
CA ARG A 39 -5.51 7.29 -15.37
C ARG A 39 -5.90 8.68 -14.89
N GLN A 40 -6.90 8.79 -14.02
CA GLN A 40 -7.38 10.08 -13.49
C GLN A 40 -6.29 10.84 -12.72
N ARG A 41 -5.41 10.10 -12.02
CA ARG A 41 -4.35 10.67 -11.17
C ARG A 41 -2.99 10.77 -11.87
N GLY A 42 -2.89 10.40 -13.15
CA GLY A 42 -1.62 10.42 -13.90
C GLY A 42 -0.55 9.49 -13.32
N ILE A 43 -0.96 8.41 -12.62
CA ILE A 43 -0.04 7.45 -12.00
C ILE A 43 0.38 6.43 -13.06
N SER A 44 1.66 6.09 -13.13
CA SER A 44 2.14 5.05 -14.07
C SER A 44 2.07 3.65 -13.43
N LYS A 45 1.89 2.59 -14.23
CA LYS A 45 2.00 1.20 -13.76
C LYS A 45 3.34 0.93 -13.07
N GLY A 46 4.43 1.55 -13.55
CA GLY A 46 5.76 1.46 -12.94
C GLY A 46 5.82 2.08 -11.54
N THR A 47 5.11 3.19 -11.31
CA THR A 47 5.00 3.81 -9.97
C THR A 47 4.27 2.89 -8.99
N ILE A 48 3.17 2.27 -9.42
CA ILE A 48 2.41 1.31 -8.61
C ILE A 48 3.31 0.12 -8.24
N ARG A 49 4.02 -0.43 -9.22
CA ARG A 49 4.95 -1.54 -9.03
C ARG A 49 6.01 -1.21 -7.98
N ARG A 50 6.68 -0.05 -8.12
CA ARG A 50 7.69 0.42 -7.16
C ARG A 50 7.13 0.61 -5.75
N ALA A 51 5.90 1.11 -5.62
CA ALA A 51 5.26 1.28 -4.32
C ALA A 51 4.97 -0.05 -3.61
N VAL A 52 4.71 -1.12 -4.37
CA VAL A 52 4.52 -2.47 -3.83
C VAL A 52 5.86 -3.16 -3.54
N GLU A 53 6.88 -2.96 -4.38
CA GLU A 53 8.22 -3.54 -4.21
C GLU A 53 9.03 -2.89 -3.08
N ASN A 54 8.88 -1.58 -2.89
CA ASN A 54 9.60 -0.81 -1.89
C ASN A 54 8.66 0.14 -1.12
N PRO A 55 7.72 -0.41 -0.32
CA PRO A 55 6.83 0.39 0.51
C PRO A 55 7.58 1.00 1.69
N THR A 56 7.14 2.17 2.15
CA THR A 56 7.51 2.70 3.47
C THR A 56 6.87 1.86 4.57
N VAL A 57 5.60 1.47 4.38
CA VAL A 57 4.84 0.67 5.35
C VAL A 57 3.79 -0.18 4.67
N VAL A 58 3.53 -1.37 5.21
CA VAL A 58 2.45 -2.25 4.78
C VAL A 58 1.43 -2.40 5.90
N VAL A 59 0.17 -2.14 5.58
CA VAL A 59 -0.94 -2.28 6.52
C VAL A 59 -1.85 -3.42 6.06
N ARG A 60 -2.11 -4.39 6.94
CA ARG A 60 -3.14 -5.40 6.71
C ARG A 60 -4.51 -4.84 7.07
N GLN A 61 -5.33 -4.62 6.05
CA GLN A 61 -6.71 -4.16 6.20
C GLN A 61 -7.68 -5.30 5.84
N ARG A 62 -8.23 -5.98 6.87
CA ARG A 62 -9.00 -7.22 6.69
C ARG A 62 -8.18 -8.23 5.88
N ASN A 63 -8.66 -8.66 4.72
CA ASN A 63 -7.96 -9.58 3.82
C ASN A 63 -7.04 -8.88 2.83
N LYS A 64 -7.03 -7.54 2.78
CA LYS A 64 -6.24 -6.75 1.82
C LYS A 64 -4.93 -6.27 2.45
N ARG A 65 -3.97 -5.97 1.58
CA ARG A 65 -2.71 -5.30 1.95
C ARG A 65 -2.70 -3.91 1.35
N VAL A 66 -2.38 -2.92 2.18
CA VAL A 66 -2.21 -1.53 1.76
C VAL A 66 -0.73 -1.22 1.83
N TYR A 67 -0.11 -1.05 0.67
CA TYR A 67 1.28 -0.64 0.52
C TYR A 67 1.31 0.87 0.46
N LEU A 68 1.97 1.50 1.42
CA LEU A 68 2.06 2.95 1.52
C LEU A 68 3.49 3.39 1.29
N THR A 69 3.64 4.40 0.45
CA THR A 69 4.83 5.24 0.31
C THR A 69 4.48 6.64 0.80
N GLU A 70 5.45 7.55 0.82
CA GLU A 70 5.23 8.95 1.17
C GLU A 70 4.22 9.68 0.26
N ARG A 71 3.94 9.16 -0.94
CA ARG A 71 3.13 9.84 -1.97
C ARG A 71 2.06 8.99 -2.62
N LEU A 72 2.08 7.68 -2.42
CA LEU A 72 1.16 6.74 -3.06
C LEU A 72 0.79 5.62 -2.10
N GLY A 73 -0.51 5.34 -2.02
CA GLY A 73 -1.10 4.16 -1.43
C GLY A 73 -1.65 3.22 -2.50
N VAL A 74 -1.32 1.94 -2.36
CA VAL A 74 -1.75 0.87 -3.27
C VAL A 74 -2.44 -0.21 -2.46
N VAL A 75 -3.70 -0.50 -2.79
CA VAL A 75 -4.46 -1.57 -2.14
C VAL A 75 -4.43 -2.81 -3.02
N VAL A 76 -3.91 -3.90 -2.46
CA VAL A 76 -3.79 -5.20 -3.14
C VAL A 76 -4.65 -6.23 -2.42
N ASP A 77 -5.40 -6.99 -3.22
CA ASP A 77 -6.08 -8.19 -2.80
C ASP A 77 -5.19 -9.41 -3.08
N PRO A 78 -4.80 -10.18 -2.05
CA PRO A 78 -3.92 -11.33 -2.23
C PRO A 78 -4.64 -12.64 -2.62
N GLU A 79 -5.98 -12.73 -2.58
CA GLU A 79 -6.70 -14.01 -2.57
C GLU A 79 -6.68 -14.82 -3.89
N SER A 80 -6.18 -14.31 -5.03
CA SER A 80 -6.07 -15.10 -6.28
C SER A 80 -4.99 -14.60 -7.25
N GLY A 81 -3.85 -14.18 -6.69
CA GLY A 81 -2.85 -13.39 -7.40
C GLY A 81 -2.91 -11.94 -6.93
N PRO A 82 -1.77 -11.23 -6.83
CA PRO A 82 -1.76 -9.89 -6.26
C PRO A 82 -2.49 -8.92 -7.21
N ARG A 83 -3.77 -8.67 -6.93
CA ARG A 83 -4.61 -7.78 -7.73
C ARG A 83 -4.70 -6.40 -7.09
N VAL A 84 -4.29 -5.36 -7.80
CA VAL A 84 -4.46 -3.97 -7.38
C VAL A 84 -5.93 -3.58 -7.52
N VAL A 85 -6.57 -3.35 -6.37
CA VAL A 85 -7.99 -3.00 -6.29
C VAL A 85 -8.18 -1.49 -6.43
N THR A 86 -7.26 -0.71 -5.87
CA THR A 86 -7.29 0.75 -5.99
C THR A 86 -5.92 1.38 -5.72
N VAL A 87 -5.76 2.62 -6.16
CA VAL A 87 -4.60 3.48 -5.92
C VAL A 87 -5.06 4.85 -5.48
N PHE A 88 -4.34 5.47 -4.55
CA PHE A 88 -4.64 6.80 -4.03
C PHE A 88 -3.36 7.54 -3.65
N ASP A 89 -3.33 8.85 -3.90
CA ASP A 89 -2.22 9.77 -3.60
C ASP A 89 -2.64 10.89 -2.63
N GLU A 90 -3.92 10.94 -2.26
CA GLU A 90 -4.46 11.84 -1.24
C GLU A 90 -4.58 11.09 0.08
N PHE A 91 -3.86 11.56 1.09
CA PHE A 91 -3.73 10.87 2.37
C PHE A 91 -4.57 11.53 3.45
N THR A 92 -5.32 10.70 4.19
CA THR A 92 -6.01 11.12 5.41
C THR A 92 -5.01 11.30 6.55
N ASP A 93 -5.43 11.99 7.63
CA ASP A 93 -4.60 12.17 8.83
C ASP A 93 -4.09 10.84 9.39
N VAL A 94 -4.89 9.78 9.30
CA VAL A 94 -4.51 8.43 9.77
C VAL A 94 -3.36 7.87 8.93
N VAL A 95 -3.38 8.04 7.60
CA VAL A 95 -2.29 7.58 6.73
C VAL A 95 -1.01 8.36 7.01
N GLN A 96 -1.14 9.68 7.19
CA GLN A 96 -0.02 10.55 7.55
C GLN A 96 0.59 10.15 8.90
N GLN A 97 -0.25 9.81 9.88
CA GLN A 97 0.20 9.32 11.18
C GLN A 97 0.95 7.98 11.04
N ILE A 98 0.41 7.02 10.28
CA ILE A 98 1.06 5.72 10.06
C ILE A 98 2.44 5.90 9.43
N LEU A 99 2.57 6.77 8.43
CA LEU A 99 3.86 7.03 7.76
C LEU A 99 4.86 7.69 8.71
N ARG A 100 4.42 8.68 9.49
CA ARG A 100 5.27 9.38 10.46
C ARG A 100 5.82 8.43 11.53
N GLU A 101 4.98 7.53 12.05
CA GLU A 101 5.41 6.58 13.08
C GLU A 101 6.17 5.36 12.51
N ALA A 102 6.14 5.15 11.18
CA ALA A 102 6.92 4.10 10.54
C ALA A 102 8.39 4.49 10.34
N GLN A 103 8.67 5.80 10.25
CA GLN A 103 10.02 6.34 10.21
C GLN A 103 10.69 6.20 11.60
N PRO A 104 11.97 5.78 11.67
CA PRO A 104 12.72 5.67 12.92
C PRO A 104 13.02 7.04 13.57
#